data_AF-A0A7S1D9T8-F1
#
_entry.id   AF-A0A7S1D9T8-F1
#
_cell.length_a   1.000
_cell.length_b   1.000
_cell.length_c   1.000
_cell.angle_alpha   90.00
_cell.angle_beta   90.00
_cell.angle_gamma   90.00
#
_symmetry.space_group_name_H-M   'P 1'
#
loop_
_entity.id
_entity.type
_entity.pdbx_description
1 polymer ?
#
loop_
_entity_poly.entity_id
_entity_poly.type
_entity_poly.pdbx_seq_one_letter_code
_entity_poly.pdbx_strand_id
1 'polypeptide(L)'
;GTTTIPTTTATPPRQQKCWVDRRNLPWCLIDRDSLRRVSRAQNRPLWVCDRMAREIMDIPYGPNFSSRERLLLLSQVDKLTNTIGQCERIHNTAVPLNYARHSLRSLTLWLITLPFAMVKDLGLLTGPVTGIIAWLLFGVYQIGYSIEDPFQGSLRLSTLCDAIRQDVMGEMEARESAYSLDWDEDDDVDNNNNNNHNDAMFST
;
A
#
# COMPACT_ATOMS: atom_id res chain seq x y z
N GLY A 1 28.68 -22.03 47.19
CA GLY A 1 27.95 -22.85 46.22
C GLY A 1 26.79 -22.04 45.70
N THR A 2 26.88 -21.65 44.44
CA THR A 2 25.78 -21.51 43.46
C THR A 2 24.34 -21.60 43.99
N THR A 3 23.59 -20.49 43.84
CA THR A 3 22.13 -20.55 43.62
C THR A 3 21.78 -19.64 42.44
N THR A 4 21.41 -20.31 41.36
CA THR A 4 20.99 -19.79 40.06
C THR A 4 19.64 -19.07 40.14
N ILE A 5 19.55 -17.87 39.58
CA ILE A 5 18.29 -17.14 39.35
C ILE A 5 17.66 -17.67 38.05
N PRO A 6 16.37 -18.02 38.01
CA PRO A 6 15.73 -18.53 36.81
C PRO A 6 15.60 -17.44 35.74
N THR A 7 16.12 -17.72 34.55
CA THR A 7 15.94 -16.91 33.34
C THR A 7 14.50 -17.02 32.86
N THR A 8 13.67 -16.03 33.16
CA THR A 8 12.34 -15.89 32.54
C THR A 8 12.52 -15.46 31.10
N THR A 9 12.53 -16.43 30.18
CA THR A 9 12.39 -16.23 28.74
C THR A 9 11.03 -15.61 28.45
N ALA A 10 10.98 -14.27 28.37
CA ALA A 10 9.82 -13.56 27.87
C ALA A 10 9.60 -13.96 26.40
N THR A 11 8.55 -14.74 26.16
CA THR A 11 8.13 -15.09 24.80
C THR A 11 7.56 -13.82 24.16
N PRO A 12 8.11 -13.33 23.02
CA PRO A 12 7.55 -12.14 22.38
C PRO A 12 6.11 -12.43 21.92
N PRO A 13 5.21 -11.44 21.95
CA PRO A 13 3.82 -11.62 21.57
C PRO A 13 3.74 -12.21 20.16
N ARG A 14 2.92 -13.26 19.98
CA ARG A 14 2.69 -13.91 18.68
C ARG A 14 2.25 -12.85 17.67
N GLN A 15 3.18 -12.42 16.80
CA GLN A 15 2.88 -11.55 15.67
C GLN A 15 1.85 -12.24 14.79
N GLN A 16 0.64 -11.68 14.77
CA GLN A 16 -0.44 -12.12 13.89
C GLN A 16 0.05 -11.96 12.44
N LYS A 17 0.13 -13.08 11.71
CA LYS A 17 0.58 -13.09 10.31
C LYS A 17 -0.44 -12.34 9.47
N CYS A 18 -0.08 -11.13 9.04
CA CYS A 18 -0.78 -10.43 7.98
C CYS A 18 -0.71 -11.29 6.71
N TRP A 19 -1.87 -11.68 6.18
CA TRP A 19 -1.97 -12.45 4.95
C TRP A 19 -1.84 -11.51 3.77
N VAL A 20 -0.63 -11.41 3.23
CA VAL A 20 -0.40 -10.93 1.87
C VAL A 20 -0.31 -12.17 1.00
N ASP A 21 -1.15 -12.27 -0.04
CA ASP A 21 -1.23 -13.44 -0.91
C ASP A 21 0.16 -13.72 -1.52
N ARG A 22 0.79 -14.80 -1.06
CA ARG A 22 2.16 -15.18 -1.44
C ARG A 22 2.25 -15.85 -2.80
N ARG A 23 1.24 -15.74 -3.67
CA ARG A 23 1.29 -16.39 -4.98
C ARG A 23 1.69 -15.43 -6.10
N ASN A 24 1.49 -14.11 -5.91
CA ASN A 24 1.77 -13.09 -6.92
C ASN A 24 2.57 -11.85 -6.46
N LEU A 25 2.89 -11.66 -5.17
CA LEU A 25 3.77 -10.54 -4.79
C LEU A 25 5.26 -10.86 -5.00
N PRO A 26 6.06 -9.89 -5.49
CA PRO A 26 7.36 -10.16 -6.07
C PRO A 26 8.43 -10.26 -4.98
N TRP A 27 8.67 -11.47 -4.47
CA TRP A 27 9.98 -11.80 -3.90
C TRP A 27 11.11 -11.75 -4.95
N CYS A 28 10.82 -11.25 -6.16
CA CYS A 28 11.75 -10.94 -7.24
C CYS A 28 12.14 -9.45 -7.32
N LEU A 29 11.48 -8.54 -6.59
CA LEU A 29 11.80 -7.10 -6.69
C LEU A 29 13.00 -6.69 -5.82
N ILE A 30 13.24 -7.43 -4.73
CA ILE A 30 14.34 -7.21 -3.80
C ILE A 30 15.22 -8.46 -3.81
N ASP A 31 16.54 -8.25 -3.90
CA ASP A 31 17.52 -9.33 -3.86
C ASP A 31 17.38 -10.22 -2.59
N ARG A 32 17.74 -11.51 -2.73
CA ARG A 32 17.56 -12.52 -1.67
C ARG A 32 18.30 -12.18 -0.38
N ASP A 33 19.46 -11.51 -0.46
CA ASP A 33 20.22 -11.11 0.72
C ASP A 33 19.57 -9.90 1.42
N SER A 34 19.04 -8.98 0.64
CA SER A 34 18.28 -7.83 1.16
C SER A 34 16.98 -8.29 1.81
N LEU A 35 16.30 -9.31 1.30
CA LEU A 35 15.09 -9.86 1.90
C LEU A 35 15.33 -10.44 3.31
N ARG A 36 16.46 -11.13 3.51
CA ARG A 36 16.86 -11.61 4.84
C ARG A 36 17.04 -10.46 5.82
N ARG A 37 17.65 -9.36 5.36
CA ARG A 37 17.86 -8.14 6.16
C ARG A 37 16.54 -7.44 6.52
N VAL A 38 15.62 -7.28 5.55
CA VAL A 38 14.26 -6.74 5.78
C VAL A 38 13.51 -7.58 6.81
N SER A 39 13.57 -8.91 6.70
CA SER A 39 12.80 -9.81 7.56
C SER A 39 13.14 -9.68 9.05
N ARG A 40 14.37 -9.26 9.34
CA ARG A 40 14.91 -9.04 10.70
C ARG A 40 14.64 -7.62 11.23
N ALA A 41 14.24 -6.68 10.39
CA ALA A 41 13.93 -5.32 10.80
C ALA A 41 12.61 -5.27 11.59
N GLN A 42 12.57 -4.42 12.63
CA GLN A 42 11.37 -4.17 13.44
C GLN A 42 10.27 -3.50 12.60
N ASN A 43 10.65 -2.49 11.83
CA ASN A 43 9.77 -1.80 10.90
C ASN A 43 10.23 -2.07 9.45
N ARG A 44 9.56 -3.03 8.81
CA ARG A 44 9.87 -3.48 7.45
C ARG A 44 9.68 -2.39 6.39
N PRO A 45 8.54 -1.68 6.30
CA PRO A 45 8.37 -0.64 5.29
C PRO A 45 9.33 0.54 5.48
N LEU A 46 9.58 0.95 6.73
CA LEU A 46 10.57 2.01 7.00
C LEU A 46 11.99 1.61 6.59
N TRP A 47 12.38 0.35 6.83
CA TRP A 47 13.68 -0.15 6.39
C TRP A 47 13.87 -0.05 4.87
N VAL A 48 12.81 -0.28 4.08
CA VAL A 48 12.88 -0.15 2.62
C VAL A 48 13.12 1.30 2.21
N CYS A 49 12.46 2.28 2.86
CA CYS A 49 12.71 3.69 2.62
C CYS A 49 14.14 4.13 2.97
N ASP A 50 14.65 3.71 4.13
CA ASP A 50 16.05 3.97 4.52
C ASP A 50 17.03 3.36 3.51
N ARG A 51 16.71 2.15 3.02
CA ARG A 51 17.53 1.48 2.01
C ARG A 51 17.55 2.25 0.69
N MET A 52 16.40 2.77 0.24
CA MET A 52 16.30 3.62 -0.96
C MET A 52 17.10 4.92 -0.80
N ALA A 53 17.00 5.57 0.35
CA ALA A 53 17.78 6.77 0.65
C ALA A 53 19.30 6.49 0.61
N ARG A 54 19.73 5.34 1.13
CA ARG A 54 21.14 4.91 1.07
C ARG A 54 21.63 4.69 -0.36
N GLU A 55 20.85 4.04 -1.21
CA GLU A 55 21.20 3.87 -2.62
C GLU A 55 21.33 5.21 -3.34
N ILE A 56 20.43 6.16 -3.08
CA ILE A 56 20.53 7.53 -3.62
C ILE A 56 21.79 8.25 -3.10
N MET A 57 22.25 7.92 -1.89
CA MET A 57 23.46 8.49 -1.29
C MET A 57 24.75 7.90 -1.87
N ASP A 58 24.75 6.61 -2.21
CA ASP A 58 25.92 5.90 -2.73
C ASP A 58 26.27 6.29 -4.19
N ILE A 59 25.34 6.90 -4.94
CA ILE A 59 25.60 7.40 -6.30
C ILE A 59 26.66 8.52 -6.25
N PRO A 60 27.75 8.44 -7.05
CA PRO A 60 28.79 9.48 -7.09
C PRO A 60 28.29 10.78 -7.71
N TYR A 61 28.87 11.90 -7.31
CA TYR A 61 28.57 13.20 -7.93
C TYR A 61 29.04 13.21 -9.40
N GLY A 62 28.16 13.57 -10.31
CA GLY A 62 28.42 13.65 -11.74
C GLY A 62 27.83 14.91 -12.36
N PRO A 63 28.12 15.20 -13.64
CA PRO A 63 27.56 16.36 -14.35
C PRO A 63 26.02 16.32 -14.41
N ASN A 64 25.43 15.12 -14.38
CA ASN A 64 23.98 14.88 -14.37
C ASN A 64 23.44 14.49 -12.98
N PHE A 65 24.29 14.49 -11.94
CA PHE A 65 23.89 14.13 -10.57
C PHE A 65 24.55 15.07 -9.55
N SER A 66 23.98 16.26 -9.45
CA SER A 66 24.38 17.33 -8.55
C SER A 66 23.70 17.22 -7.19
N SER A 67 24.14 18.03 -6.22
CA SER A 67 23.54 18.12 -4.88
C SER A 67 22.04 18.47 -4.91
N ARG A 68 21.59 19.21 -5.93
CA ARG A 68 20.19 19.60 -6.09
C ARG A 68 19.29 18.41 -6.40
N GLU A 69 19.67 17.56 -7.35
CA GLU A 69 18.89 16.36 -7.74
C GLU A 69 18.84 15.35 -6.60
N ARG A 70 19.97 15.16 -5.91
CA ARG A 70 20.02 14.32 -4.71
C ARG A 70 19.07 14.80 -3.63
N LEU A 71 19.04 16.10 -3.35
CA LEU A 71 18.12 16.68 -2.36
C LEU A 71 16.66 16.48 -2.76
N LEU A 72 16.34 16.64 -4.05
CA LEU A 72 14.99 16.40 -4.57
C LEU A 72 14.57 14.94 -4.37
N LEU A 73 15.41 13.98 -4.73
CA LEU A 73 15.12 12.55 -4.54
C LEU A 73 14.97 12.17 -3.07
N LEU A 74 15.87 12.65 -2.19
CA LEU A 74 15.76 12.42 -0.75
C LEU A 74 14.49 13.03 -0.17
N SER A 75 14.07 14.21 -0.67
CA SER A 75 12.79 14.82 -0.26
C SER A 75 11.59 13.95 -0.66
N GLN A 76 11.61 13.29 -1.82
CA GLN A 76 10.55 12.36 -2.20
C GLN A 76 10.53 11.11 -1.32
N VAL A 77 11.69 10.58 -0.92
CA VAL A 77 11.77 9.46 0.03
C VAL A 77 11.28 9.85 1.43
N ASP A 78 11.56 11.08 1.85
CA ASP A 78 11.05 11.62 3.12
C ASP A 78 9.52 11.74 3.12
N LYS A 79 8.93 12.18 2.00
CA LYS A 79 7.46 12.18 1.83
C LYS A 79 6.88 10.77 1.98
N LEU A 80 7.49 9.76 1.34
CA LEU A 80 7.04 8.37 1.47
C LEU A 80 7.14 7.88 2.92
N THR A 81 8.23 8.22 3.61
CA THR A 81 8.45 7.90 5.03
C THR A 81 7.39 8.53 5.93
N ASN A 82 7.04 9.80 5.68
CA ASN A 82 5.98 10.48 6.40
C ASN A 82 4.61 9.82 6.15
N THR A 83 4.28 9.45 4.90
CA THR A 83 3.04 8.71 4.59
C THR A 83 2.97 7.36 5.32
N ILE A 84 4.07 6.61 5.39
CA ILE A 84 4.12 5.35 6.16
C ILE A 84 3.83 5.61 7.64
N GLY A 85 4.44 6.64 8.24
CA GLY A 85 4.19 7.03 9.63
C GLY A 85 2.73 7.46 9.88
N GLN A 86 2.10 8.11 8.89
CA GLN A 86 0.67 8.45 8.96
C GLN A 86 -0.21 7.18 8.94
N CYS A 87 0.09 6.22 8.07
CA CYS A 87 -0.63 4.94 8.04
C CYS A 87 -0.45 4.16 9.34
N GLU A 88 0.76 4.13 9.92
CA GLU A 88 1.02 3.51 11.22
C GLU A 88 0.22 4.17 12.34
N ARG A 89 0.10 5.50 12.32
CA ARG A 89 -0.76 6.23 13.27
C ARG A 89 -2.21 5.82 13.13
N ILE A 90 -2.76 5.82 11.92
CA ILE A 90 -4.16 5.42 11.67
C ILE A 90 -4.40 3.99 12.16
N HIS A 91 -3.49 3.07 11.86
CA HIS A 91 -3.55 1.69 12.30
C HIS A 91 -3.46 1.57 13.84
N ASN A 92 -2.56 2.32 14.48
CA ASN A 92 -2.37 2.29 15.94
C ASN A 92 -3.47 3.05 16.69
N THR A 93 -4.19 3.97 16.04
CA THR A 93 -5.38 4.64 16.57
C THR A 93 -6.66 3.85 16.35
N ALA A 94 -6.57 2.60 15.89
CA ALA A 94 -7.74 1.71 15.84
C ALA A 94 -8.42 1.69 17.22
N VAL A 95 -9.73 1.87 17.22
CA VAL A 95 -10.53 1.92 18.44
C VAL A 95 -10.28 0.64 19.25
N PRO A 96 -10.15 0.74 20.59
CA PRO A 96 -9.75 -0.41 21.38
C PRO A 96 -10.70 -1.59 21.15
N LEU A 97 -10.16 -2.77 20.85
CA LEU A 97 -10.96 -3.98 20.60
C LEU A 97 -11.94 -4.32 21.74
N ASN A 98 -11.66 -3.84 22.95
CA ASN A 98 -12.53 -3.95 24.11
C ASN A 98 -13.81 -3.12 23.96
N TYR A 99 -13.76 -1.95 23.32
CA TYR A 99 -14.92 -1.11 23.03
C TYR A 99 -15.90 -1.84 22.11
N ALA A 100 -15.44 -2.31 20.95
CA ALA A 100 -16.28 -3.02 19.99
C ALA A 100 -16.98 -4.24 20.64
N ARG A 101 -16.24 -5.02 21.44
CA ARG A 101 -16.80 -6.16 22.19
C ARG A 101 -17.80 -5.75 23.27
N HIS A 102 -17.55 -4.65 23.97
CA HIS A 102 -18.46 -4.14 24.98
C HIS A 102 -19.77 -3.65 24.36
N SER A 103 -19.68 -2.93 23.24
CA SER A 103 -20.84 -2.46 22.48
C SER A 103 -21.73 -3.61 22.03
N LEU A 104 -21.16 -4.72 21.54
CA LEU A 104 -21.92 -5.92 21.17
C LEU A 104 -22.66 -6.54 22.36
N ARG A 105 -21.98 -6.66 23.51
CA ARG A 105 -22.58 -7.22 24.73
C ARG A 105 -23.72 -6.35 25.23
N SER A 106 -23.53 -5.03 25.26
CA SER A 106 -24.56 -4.06 25.63
C SER A 106 -25.77 -4.15 24.70
N LEU A 107 -25.54 -4.21 23.38
CA LEU A 107 -26.62 -4.34 22.39
C LEU A 107 -27.40 -5.63 22.57
N THR A 108 -26.71 -6.74 22.80
CA THR A 108 -27.33 -8.05 23.01
C THR A 108 -28.19 -8.07 24.28
N LEU A 109 -27.70 -7.49 25.38
CA LEU A 109 -28.47 -7.38 26.63
C LEU A 109 -29.72 -6.52 26.46
N TRP A 110 -29.62 -5.42 25.70
CA TRP A 110 -30.76 -4.57 25.40
C TRP A 110 -31.83 -5.31 24.60
N LEU A 111 -31.43 -6.06 23.56
CA LEU A 111 -32.34 -6.86 22.74
C LEU A 111 -33.00 -8.02 23.51
N ILE A 112 -32.30 -8.62 24.49
CA ILE A 112 -32.88 -9.64 25.37
C ILE A 112 -33.92 -9.03 26.33
N THR A 113 -33.72 -7.79 26.76
CA THR A 113 -34.62 -7.12 27.71
C THR A 113 -35.88 -6.55 27.02
N LEU A 114 -35.76 -6.16 25.75
CA LEU A 114 -36.83 -5.58 24.93
C LEU A 114 -38.13 -6.41 24.87
N PRO A 115 -38.13 -7.74 24.66
CA PRO A 115 -39.36 -8.52 24.61
C PRO A 115 -40.11 -8.52 25.94
N PHE A 116 -39.41 -8.50 27.09
CA PHE A 116 -40.04 -8.41 28.40
C PHE A 116 -40.74 -7.07 28.63
N ALA A 117 -40.24 -5.99 28.02
CA ALA A 117 -40.89 -4.68 28.08
C ALA A 117 -42.16 -4.62 27.24
N MET A 118 -42.16 -5.22 26.03
CA MET A 118 -43.27 -5.12 25.08
C MET A 118 -44.29 -6.26 25.13
N VAL A 119 -44.05 -7.32 25.92
CA VAL A 119 -44.95 -8.48 26.00
C VAL A 119 -46.36 -8.11 26.46
N LYS A 120 -46.51 -7.07 27.29
CA LYS A 120 -47.81 -6.63 27.83
C LYS A 120 -48.72 -6.00 26.77
N ASP A 121 -48.13 -5.30 25.79
CA ASP A 121 -48.89 -4.56 24.78
C ASP A 121 -49.13 -5.39 23.51
N LEU A 122 -48.14 -6.20 23.08
CA LEU A 122 -48.16 -6.89 21.80
C LEU A 122 -48.43 -8.40 21.88
N GLY A 123 -48.32 -9.02 23.06
CA GLY A 123 -48.57 -10.46 23.25
C GLY A 123 -47.74 -11.35 22.32
N LEU A 124 -48.42 -12.13 21.46
CA LEU A 124 -47.76 -13.05 20.51
C LEU A 124 -47.01 -12.32 19.37
N LEU A 125 -47.37 -11.07 19.06
CA LEU A 125 -46.68 -10.26 18.04
C LEU A 125 -45.33 -9.71 18.54
N THR A 126 -45.03 -9.80 19.83
CA THR A 126 -43.76 -9.33 20.40
C THR A 126 -42.55 -10.04 19.79
N GLY A 127 -42.66 -11.34 19.48
CA GLY A 127 -41.60 -12.14 18.84
C GLY A 127 -41.16 -11.58 17.48
N PRO A 128 -42.04 -11.51 16.46
CA PRO A 128 -41.67 -11.01 15.14
C PRO A 128 -41.21 -9.55 15.17
N VAL A 129 -41.85 -8.68 15.96
CA VAL A 129 -41.45 -7.27 16.09
C VAL A 129 -40.05 -7.12 16.68
N THR A 130 -39.74 -7.84 17.75
CA THR A 130 -38.39 -7.86 18.36
C THR A 130 -37.35 -8.40 17.38
N GLY A 131 -37.71 -9.41 16.58
CA GLY A 131 -36.83 -9.97 15.54
C GLY A 131 -36.45 -8.94 14.47
N ILE A 132 -37.40 -8.14 13.99
CA ILE A 132 -37.15 -7.08 13.02
C ILE A 132 -36.22 -5.99 13.60
N ILE A 133 -36.48 -5.57 14.85
CA ILE A 133 -35.64 -4.57 15.54
C ILE A 133 -34.22 -5.10 15.76
N ALA A 134 -34.08 -6.36 16.19
CA ALA A 134 -32.79 -7.01 16.35
C ALA A 134 -32.02 -7.06 15.04
N TRP A 135 -32.67 -7.47 13.95
CA TRP A 135 -32.06 -7.52 12.63
C TRP A 135 -31.54 -6.15 12.18
N LEU A 136 -32.34 -5.09 12.37
CA LEU A 136 -31.95 -3.72 12.01
C LEU A 136 -30.73 -3.26 12.83
N LEU A 137 -30.77 -3.43 14.15
CA LEU A 137 -29.70 -2.96 15.03
C LEU A 137 -28.40 -3.76 14.89
N PHE A 138 -28.48 -5.07 14.72
CA PHE A 138 -27.30 -5.88 14.42
C PHE A 138 -26.73 -5.53 13.04
N GLY A 139 -27.57 -5.23 12.05
CA GLY A 139 -27.12 -4.73 10.75
C GLY A 139 -26.32 -3.43 10.87
N VAL A 140 -26.84 -2.46 11.62
CA VAL A 140 -26.13 -1.20 11.88
C VAL A 140 -24.81 -1.43 12.62
N TYR A 141 -24.81 -2.29 13.64
CA TYR A 141 -23.59 -2.65 14.38
C TYR A 141 -22.52 -3.26 13.46
N GLN A 142 -22.92 -4.19 12.59
CA GLN A 142 -22.00 -4.85 11.66
C GLN A 142 -21.39 -3.86 10.65
N ILE A 143 -22.17 -2.91 10.15
CA ILE A 143 -21.68 -1.85 9.26
C ILE A 143 -20.67 -0.99 10.02
N GLY A 144 -20.98 -0.57 11.26
CA GLY A 144 -20.08 0.21 12.10
C GLY A 144 -18.75 -0.51 12.35
N TYR A 145 -18.81 -1.80 12.70
CA TYR A 145 -17.63 -2.63 12.90
C TYR A 145 -16.78 -2.77 11.63
N SER A 146 -17.41 -2.84 10.45
CA SER A 146 -16.69 -2.98 9.18
C SER A 146 -15.97 -1.69 8.76
N ILE A 147 -16.47 -0.52 9.17
CA ILE A 147 -15.84 0.79 8.89
C ILE A 147 -14.70 1.10 9.88
N GLU A 148 -14.71 0.49 11.06
CA GLU A 148 -13.70 0.70 12.11
C GLU A 148 -12.31 0.17 11.71
N ASP A 149 -12.23 -0.87 10.87
CA ASP A 149 -10.98 -1.41 10.32
C ASP A 149 -10.91 -1.21 8.79
N PRO A 150 -10.43 -0.04 8.32
CA PRO A 150 -10.37 0.26 6.90
C PRO A 150 -9.37 -0.64 6.15
N PHE A 151 -8.29 -1.08 6.81
CA PHE A 151 -7.19 -1.79 6.15
C PHE A 151 -7.45 -3.28 5.94
N GLN A 152 -8.27 -3.91 6.79
CA GLN A 152 -8.58 -5.34 6.66
C GLN A 152 -9.84 -5.62 5.83
N GLY A 153 -10.81 -4.69 5.78
CA GLY A 153 -12.11 -4.92 5.15
C GLY A 153 -12.43 -4.02 3.96
N SER A 154 -12.30 -2.71 4.14
CA SER A 154 -12.85 -1.73 3.19
C SER A 154 -11.89 -1.42 2.03
N LEU A 155 -10.59 -1.32 2.32
CA LEU A 155 -9.57 -0.99 1.32
C LEU A 155 -9.02 -2.26 0.66
N ARG A 156 -9.17 -2.37 -0.66
CA ARG A 156 -8.49 -3.41 -1.46
C ARG A 156 -7.03 -3.05 -1.68
N LEU A 157 -6.21 -3.27 -0.64
CA LEU A 157 -4.79 -2.89 -0.63
C LEU A 157 -4.00 -3.58 -1.75
N SER A 158 -4.33 -4.83 -2.10
CA SER A 158 -3.71 -5.54 -3.22
C SER A 158 -3.92 -4.83 -4.56
N THR A 159 -5.15 -4.43 -4.86
CA THR A 159 -5.49 -3.70 -6.09
C THR A 159 -4.77 -2.35 -6.15
N LEU A 160 -4.65 -1.65 -5.01
CA LEU A 160 -3.91 -0.40 -4.95
C LEU A 160 -2.41 -0.63 -5.19
N CYS A 161 -1.81 -1.67 -4.60
CA CYS A 161 -0.41 -2.02 -4.84
C CYS A 161 -0.15 -2.40 -6.31
N ASP A 162 -1.07 -3.14 -6.93
CA ASP A 162 -0.96 -3.50 -8.35
C ASP A 162 -1.07 -2.27 -9.26
N ALA A 163 -1.97 -1.34 -8.95
CA ALA A 163 -2.08 -0.07 -9.67
C ALA A 163 -0.80 0.76 -9.56
N ILE A 164 -0.24 0.92 -8.36
CA ILE A 164 1.05 1.63 -8.15
C ILE A 164 2.18 0.94 -8.92
N ARG A 165 2.21 -0.40 -8.91
CA ARG A 165 3.21 -1.17 -9.67
C ARG A 165 3.09 -0.89 -11.16
N GLN A 166 1.88 -0.89 -11.70
CA GLN A 166 1.64 -0.63 -13.12
C GLN A 166 1.97 0.81 -13.49
N ASP A 167 1.69 1.77 -12.62
CA ASP A 167 2.05 3.18 -12.82
C ASP A 167 3.57 3.35 -12.90
N VAL A 168 4.31 2.84 -11.91
CA VAL A 168 5.78 2.97 -11.88
C VAL A 168 6.46 2.21 -13.03
N MET A 169 6.02 1.00 -13.36
CA MET A 169 6.62 0.19 -14.42
C MET A 169 6.18 0.63 -15.82
N GLY A 170 4.90 0.98 -15.97
CA GLY A 170 4.33 1.41 -17.25
C GLY A 170 4.73 2.83 -17.63
N GLU A 171 4.92 3.73 -16.66
CA GLU A 171 5.47 5.07 -16.92
C GLU A 171 6.90 4.98 -17.49
N MET A 172 7.69 3.99 -17.08
CA MET A 172 9.06 3.80 -17.60
C MET A 172 9.07 3.52 -19.11
N GLU A 173 8.20 2.61 -19.57
CA GLU A 173 8.06 2.26 -21.00
C GLU A 173 7.46 3.41 -21.82
N ALA A 174 6.44 4.11 -21.28
CA ALA A 174 5.81 5.23 -21.97
C ALA A 174 6.76 6.44 -22.11
N ARG A 175 7.55 6.74 -21.08
CA ARG A 175 8.54 7.83 -21.13
C ARG A 175 9.66 7.54 -22.10
N GLU A 176 10.17 6.30 -22.14
CA GLU A 176 11.17 5.90 -23.14
C GLU A 176 10.64 6.10 -24.57
N SER A 177 9.37 5.78 -24.83
CA SER A 177 8.76 6.00 -26.15
C SER A 177 8.69 7.48 -26.56
N ALA A 178 8.45 8.40 -25.61
CA ALA A 178 8.40 9.83 -25.89
C ALA A 178 9.79 10.40 -26.25
N TYR A 179 10.87 9.85 -25.69
CA TYR A 179 12.24 10.21 -26.09
C TYR A 179 12.65 9.61 -27.43
N SER A 180 12.13 8.44 -27.81
CA SER A 180 12.46 7.81 -29.09
C SER A 180 11.72 8.41 -30.29
N LEU A 181 10.54 9.03 -30.08
CA LEU A 181 9.69 9.54 -31.15
C LEU A 181 10.01 10.99 -31.59
N ASP A 182 10.99 11.65 -30.97
CA ASP A 182 11.35 13.05 -31.24
C ASP A 182 12.48 13.22 -32.28
N TRP A 183 12.85 12.16 -33.02
CA TRP A 183 14.03 12.16 -33.91
C TRP A 183 13.83 11.68 -35.36
N ASP A 184 12.60 11.36 -35.78
CA ASP A 184 12.34 10.83 -37.14
C ASP A 184 11.66 11.84 -38.11
N GLU A 185 11.61 13.15 -37.81
CA GLU A 185 10.82 14.11 -38.60
C GLU A 185 11.56 15.32 -39.23
N ASP A 186 12.89 15.27 -39.47
CA ASP A 186 13.59 16.42 -40.10
C ASP A 186 14.70 16.11 -41.14
N ASP A 187 14.74 14.93 -41.79
CA ASP A 187 15.80 14.59 -42.76
C ASP A 187 15.37 14.40 -44.24
N ASP A 188 14.16 14.77 -44.66
CA ASP A 188 13.66 14.49 -46.02
C ASP A 188 13.30 15.72 -46.89
N VAL A 189 13.98 16.88 -46.76
CA VAL A 189 13.72 18.04 -47.66
C VAL A 189 14.89 18.49 -48.55
N ASP A 190 16.14 18.10 -48.30
CA ASP A 190 17.30 18.74 -48.99
C ASP A 190 18.12 17.83 -49.92
N ASN A 191 17.51 16.89 -50.66
CA ASN A 191 18.26 16.08 -51.65
C ASN A 191 17.59 15.92 -53.02
N ASN A 192 17.22 17.03 -53.68
CA ASN A 192 16.78 16.96 -55.08
C ASN A 192 17.30 18.10 -55.99
N ASN A 193 18.54 18.56 -55.80
CA ASN A 193 19.10 19.60 -56.69
C ASN A 193 20.51 19.34 -57.25
N ASN A 194 20.91 18.08 -57.41
CA ASN A 194 22.26 17.74 -57.89
C ASN A 194 22.31 16.74 -59.07
N ASN A 195 21.31 16.79 -59.97
CA ASN A 195 21.34 16.01 -61.22
C ASN A 195 21.12 16.89 -62.46
N ASN A 196 22.01 17.86 -62.72
CA ASN A 196 21.98 18.54 -64.02
C ASN A 196 23.32 19.12 -64.51
N HIS A 197 24.43 18.38 -64.38
CA HIS A 197 25.69 18.85 -64.99
C HIS A 197 26.52 17.85 -65.81
N ASN A 198 26.15 16.58 -65.96
CA ASN A 198 27.09 15.60 -66.55
C ASN A 198 26.56 14.75 -67.72
N ASP A 199 25.57 15.21 -68.50
CA ASP A 199 25.17 14.51 -69.74
C ASP A 199 25.04 15.48 -70.93
N ALA A 200 26.17 15.92 -71.48
CA ALA A 200 26.24 16.47 -72.84
C ALA A 200 27.67 16.39 -73.41
N MET A 201 28.27 15.19 -73.43
CA MET A 201 29.45 14.94 -74.25
C MET A 201 29.49 13.46 -74.67
N PHE A 202 28.89 13.14 -75.82
CA PHE A 202 29.48 12.42 -76.96
C PHE A 202 28.38 11.86 -77.88
N SER A 203 28.05 12.57 -78.96
CA SER A 203 27.50 11.97 -80.18
C SER A 203 27.92 12.77 -81.39
N THR A 204 28.68 12.09 -82.26
CA THR A 204 29.14 12.46 -83.61
C THR A 204 30.43 13.27 -83.70
#